data_AF-A0A954Y5X5-F1
#
_entry.id   AF-A0A954Y5X5-F1
#
_cell.length_a   1.000
_cell.length_b   1.000
_cell.length_c   1.000
_cell.angle_alpha   90.00
_cell.angle_beta   90.00
_cell.angle_gamma   90.00
#
_symmetry.space_group_name_H-M   'P 1'
#
loop_
_entity.id
_entity.type
_entity.pdbx_description
1 polymer ?
#
loop_
_entity_poly.entity_id
_entity_poly.type
_entity_poly.pdbx_seq_one_letter_code
_entity_poly.pdbx_strand_id
1 'polypeptide(L)' 'AEQRITDREQVDQMLEQLDGHDADIVRMYHLEGRSYQEISRVVGMPVGSVGPALTRARAKLRGVHQPG' A
#
# COMPACT_ATOMS: atom_id res chain seq x y z
N ALA A 1 -13.59 8.94 -9.59
CA ALA A 1 -12.23 9.51 -9.67
C ALA A 1 -11.38 8.83 -8.60
N GLU A 2 -10.67 7.76 -8.99
CA GLU A 2 -9.74 7.08 -8.08
C GLU A 2 -8.62 8.07 -7.78
N GLN A 3 -8.58 8.55 -6.54
CA GLN A 3 -7.53 9.44 -6.03
C GLN A 3 -6.19 8.75 -6.24
N ARG A 4 -5.50 9.08 -7.34
CA ARG A 4 -4.09 8.81 -7.50
C ARG A 4 -3.43 9.56 -6.35
N ILE A 5 -2.87 8.81 -5.42
CA ILE A 5 -1.97 9.37 -4.42
C ILE A 5 -0.80 9.90 -5.25
N THR A 6 -0.83 11.20 -5.58
CA THR A 6 -0.14 11.75 -6.76
C THR A 6 1.32 12.07 -6.48
N ASP A 7 1.74 12.11 -5.22
CA ASP A 7 3.11 12.46 -4.88
C ASP A 7 3.83 11.30 -4.22
N ARG A 8 4.81 10.76 -4.95
CA ARG A 8 5.72 9.72 -4.48
C ARG A 8 6.33 10.04 -3.11
N GLU A 9 6.59 11.31 -2.83
CA GLU A 9 7.12 11.78 -1.54
C GLU A 9 6.08 11.72 -0.41
N GLN A 10 4.81 12.04 -0.69
CA GLN A 10 3.73 11.86 0.28
C GLN A 10 3.46 10.39 0.52
N VAL A 11 3.50 9.56 -0.54
CA VAL A 11 3.41 8.11 -0.39
C VAL A 11 4.54 7.63 0.53
N ASP A 12 5.79 8.00 0.29
CA ASP A 12 6.93 7.55 1.10
C ASP A 12 6.76 7.90 2.59
N GLN A 13 6.46 9.17 2.92
CA GLN A 13 6.23 9.59 4.30
C GLN A 13 5.06 8.86 4.97
N MET A 14 4.00 8.57 4.22
CA MET A 14 2.86 7.83 4.74
C MET A 14 3.16 6.32 4.87
N LEU A 15 4.03 5.77 4.01
CA LEU A 15 4.52 4.39 4.09
C LEU A 15 5.44 4.20 5.30
N GLU A 16 6.24 5.20 5.68
CA GLU A 16 7.06 5.17 6.91
C GLU A 16 6.22 4.99 8.18
N GLN A 17 4.95 5.41 8.16
CA GLN A 17 4.00 5.29 9.27
C GLN A 17 3.20 3.98 9.25
N LEU A 18 3.31 3.17 8.20
CA LEU A 18 2.66 1.87 8.08
C LEU A 18 3.56 0.75 8.63
N ASP A 19 2.94 -0.31 9.15
CA ASP A 19 3.64 -1.57 9.40
C ASP A 19 4.29 -2.05 8.08
N GLY A 20 5.58 -2.42 8.13
CA GLY A 20 6.40 -2.63 6.92
C GLY A 20 5.80 -3.56 5.86
N HIS A 21 5.01 -4.56 6.27
CA HIS A 21 4.34 -5.47 5.35
C HIS A 21 3.21 -4.81 4.54
N ASP A 22 2.41 -3.95 5.19
CA ASP A 22 1.36 -3.18 4.51
C ASP A 22 1.97 -2.07 3.64
N ALA A 23 3.07 -1.47 4.09
CA ALA A 23 3.81 -0.45 3.36
C ALA A 23 4.39 -1.01 2.04
N ASP A 24 5.05 -2.16 2.12
CA ASP A 24 5.66 -2.82 0.96
C ASP A 24 4.62 -3.19 -0.11
N ILE A 25 3.44 -3.67 0.30
CA ILE A 25 2.35 -4.00 -0.63
C ILE A 25 1.89 -2.76 -1.41
N VAL A 26 1.69 -1.63 -0.72
CA VAL A 26 1.26 -0.37 -1.34
C VAL A 26 2.35 0.17 -2.26
N ARG A 27 3.61 0.16 -1.83
CA ARG A 27 4.76 0.57 -2.64
C ARG A 27 4.87 -0.24 -3.92
N MET A 28 4.88 -1.56 -3.81
CA MET A 28 4.99 -2.44 -4.97
C MET A 28 3.84 -2.25 -5.96
N TYR A 29 2.63 -2.00 -5.48
CA TYR A 29 1.48 -1.79 -6.36
C TYR A 29 1.46 -0.39 -7.01
N HIS A 30 1.64 0.66 -6.22
CA HIS A 30 1.48 2.06 -6.70
C HIS A 30 2.76 2.66 -7.28
N LEU A 31 3.92 2.36 -6.68
CA LEU A 31 5.20 2.94 -7.09
C LEU A 31 5.94 2.04 -8.10
N GLU A 32 5.84 0.71 -7.96
CA GLU A 32 6.50 -0.23 -8.87
C GLU A 32 5.57 -0.82 -9.94
N GLY A 33 4.25 -0.66 -9.81
CA GLY A 33 3.28 -1.19 -10.78
C GLY A 33 3.19 -2.72 -10.83
N ARG A 34 3.58 -3.42 -9.76
CA ARG A 34 3.60 -4.88 -9.71
C ARG A 34 2.21 -5.49 -9.70
N SER A 35 2.10 -6.68 -10.29
CA SER A 35 0.90 -7.50 -10.23
C SER A 35 0.69 -8.13 -8.84
N TYR A 36 -0.54 -8.54 -8.54
CA TYR A 36 -0.85 -9.22 -7.28
C TYR A 36 -0.07 -10.53 -7.09
N GLN A 37 0.29 -11.21 -8.17
CA GLN A 37 1.09 -12.44 -8.13
C GLN A 37 2.54 -12.15 -7.72
N GLU A 38 3.14 -11.08 -8.25
CA GLU A 38 4.49 -10.67 -7.89
C GLU A 38 4.54 -10.17 -6.45
N ILE A 39 3.58 -9.35 -6.03
CA ILE A 39 3.45 -8.88 -4.65
C ILE A 39 3.34 -10.08 -3.70
N SER A 40 2.45 -11.03 -4.01
CA SER A 40 2.29 -12.26 -3.24
C SER A 40 3.60 -13.03 -3.05
N ARG A 41 4.41 -13.16 -4.11
CA ARG A 41 5.72 -13.84 -4.03
C ARG A 41 6.73 -13.08 -3.20
N VAL A 42 6.79 -11.76 -3.32
CA VAL A 42 7.77 -10.94 -2.58
C VAL A 42 7.42 -10.88 -1.10
N VAL A 43 6.14 -10.69 -0.80
CA VAL A 43 5.62 -10.49 0.56
C VAL A 43 5.43 -11.81 1.31
N GLY A 44 5.38 -12.93 0.59
CA GLY A 44 5.19 -14.27 1.15
C GLY A 44 3.75 -14.55 1.59
N MET A 45 2.76 -13.83 1.04
CA MET A 45 1.34 -14.03 1.35
C MET A 45 0.56 -14.59 0.15
N PRO A 46 -0.60 -15.25 0.35
CA PRO A 46 -1.43 -15.71 -0.76
C PRO A 46 -1.93 -14.56 -1.64
N VAL A 47 -2.01 -14.77 -2.96
CA VAL A 47 -2.54 -13.78 -3.93
C VAL A 47 -3.95 -13.30 -3.53
N GLY A 48 -4.81 -14.20 -3.05
CA GLY A 48 -6.16 -13.85 -2.57
C GLY A 48 -6.16 -12.95 -1.33
N SER A 49 -5.06 -12.89 -0.59
CA SER A 49 -4.90 -12.02 0.58
C SER A 49 -4.30 -10.64 0.23
N VAL A 50 -3.70 -10.49 -0.96
CA VAL A 50 -3.10 -9.23 -1.42
C VAL A 50 -4.17 -8.14 -1.52
N GLY A 51 -5.32 -8.41 -2.14
CA GLY A 51 -6.41 -7.44 -2.26
C GLY A 51 -6.89 -6.89 -0.91
N PRO A 52 -7.29 -7.76 0.05
CA PRO A 52 -7.64 -7.33 1.41
C PRO A 52 -6.51 -6.58 2.14
N ALA A 53 -5.26 -7.00 2.00
CA ALA A 53 -4.12 -6.31 2.60
C ALA A 53 -3.95 -4.90 2.02
N LEU A 54 -4.09 -4.75 0.70
CA LEU A 54 -4.00 -3.47 0.00
C LEU A 54 -5.12 -2.52 0.43
N THR A 55 -6.35 -3.03 0.62
CA THR A 55 -7.46 -2.26 1.18
C THR A 55 -7.17 -1.79 2.61
N ARG A 56 -6.66 -2.67 3.48
CA ARG A 56 -6.29 -2.30 4.86
C ARG A 56 -5.18 -1.26 4.89
N ALA A 57 -4.14 -1.45 4.10
CA ALA A 57 -3.02 -0.52 3.99
C ALA A 57 -3.50 0.86 3.51
N ARG A 58 -4.36 0.92 2.48
CA ARG A 58 -5.00 2.18 2.04
C ARG A 58 -5.88 2.83 3.11
N ALA A 59 -6.62 2.04 3.88
CA ALA A 59 -7.45 2.55 4.97
C ALA A 59 -6.59 3.15 6.10
N LYS A 60 -5.50 2.48 6.48
CA LYS A 60 -4.50 3.01 7.41
C LYS A 60 -3.92 4.34 6.89
N LEU A 61 -3.46 4.39 5.63
CA LEU A 61 -2.92 5.61 5.00
C LEU A 61 -3.88 6.79 5.05
N ARG A 62 -5.17 6.56 4.73
CA ARG A 62 -6.20 7.61 4.84
C ARG A 62 -6.45 8.03 6.29
N GLY A 63 -6.38 7.11 7.24
CA GLY A 63 -6.54 7.38 8.67
C GLY A 63 -5.38 8.19 9.26
N VAL A 64 -4.14 7.98 8.81
CA VAL A 64 -2.97 8.76 9.28
C VAL A 64 -3.08 10.23 8.85
N HIS A 65 -3.73 10.51 7.72
CA HIS A 65 -3.89 11.86 7.18
C HIS A 65 -5.17 12.60 7.67
N GLN A 66 -5.90 12.06 8.63
CA GLN A 66 -7.02 12.79 9.24
C GLN A 66 -6.67 13.17 10.69
N PRO A 67 -5.95 14.29 10.91
CA PRO A 67 -6.01 14.94 12.20
C PRO A 67 -7.44 15.47 12.37
N GLY A 68 -8.05 15.15 13.52
CA GLY A 68 -9.20 15.90 14.02
C GLY A 68 -8.80 17.33 14.34
#